data_AF-A0A0S9PR09-F1
#
_entry.id   AF-A0A0S9PR09-F1
#
_cell.length_a   1.000
_cell.length_b   1.000
_cell.length_c   1.000
_cell.angle_alpha   90.00
_cell.angle_beta   90.00
_cell.angle_gamma   90.00
#
_symmetry.space_group_name_H-M   'P 1'
#
loop_
_entity.id
_entity.type
_entity.pdbx_description
1 polymer ?
#
loop_
_entity_poly.entity_id
_entity_poly.type
_entity_poly.pdbx_seq_one_letter_code
_entity_poly.pdbx_strand_id
1 'polypeptide(L)'
;MSKKDGGASKAANQAKADEAARQATVRQGTQAVNDTFSQFNDPYFEKQRTNYLNFALPQLDDQYGKAQKTLTYALARDGNLNSSAQAYQNAELQKTYDTQRLSIADQGQNFANQARSSVEDARGNLISTLNATGDATQAAQSAAARAGALSAPQGYSPIGDAFGAILNGVAVSAQNSRAQALLSGKPISNAGLFGSTANAVKTTA
;
A
#
# COMPACT_ATOMS: atom_id res chain seq x y z
N MET A 1 11.52 34.90 -71.97
CA MET A 1 11.17 34.67 -70.55
C MET A 1 10.38 33.36 -70.44
N SER A 2 10.50 32.66 -69.30
CA SER A 2 9.64 31.55 -68.84
C SER A 2 9.99 30.11 -69.26
N LYS A 3 10.88 29.46 -68.49
CA LYS A 3 11.05 27.99 -68.39
C LYS A 3 11.32 27.53 -66.94
N LYS A 4 10.86 28.29 -65.92
CA LYS A 4 11.26 28.05 -64.51
C LYS A 4 10.20 27.33 -63.64
N ASP A 5 8.98 27.14 -64.12
CA ASP A 5 7.85 26.74 -63.26
C ASP A 5 7.60 25.22 -63.17
N GLY A 6 8.14 24.41 -64.09
CA GLY A 6 7.91 22.94 -64.11
C GLY A 6 8.78 22.12 -63.13
N GLY A 7 9.87 22.69 -62.62
CA GLY A 7 10.75 22.05 -61.62
C GLY A 7 10.24 22.19 -60.19
N ALA A 8 9.63 23.35 -59.88
CA ALA A 8 9.05 23.63 -58.57
C ALA A 8 7.82 22.74 -58.27
N SER A 9 7.00 22.44 -59.28
CA SER A 9 5.83 21.57 -59.12
C SER A 9 6.19 20.10 -58.86
N LYS A 10 7.25 19.57 -59.50
CA LYS A 10 7.76 18.22 -59.24
C LYS A 10 8.38 18.09 -57.84
N ALA A 11 9.19 19.07 -57.43
CA ALA A 11 9.77 19.10 -56.09
C ALA A 11 8.70 19.21 -54.99
N ALA A 12 7.66 20.02 -55.20
CA ALA A 12 6.54 20.13 -54.28
C ALA A 12 5.71 18.83 -54.17
N ASN A 13 5.52 18.12 -55.28
CA ASN A 13 4.82 16.83 -55.28
C ASN A 13 5.64 15.73 -54.60
N GLN A 14 6.96 15.71 -54.81
CA GLN A 14 7.88 14.79 -54.13
C GLN A 14 7.84 15.03 -52.61
N ALA A 15 7.95 16.28 -52.16
CA ALA A 15 7.90 16.63 -50.75
C ALA A 15 6.58 16.22 -50.08
N LYS A 16 5.44 16.32 -50.78
CA LYS A 16 4.14 15.84 -50.29
C LYS A 16 4.09 14.32 -50.14
N ALA A 17 4.66 13.59 -51.10
CA ALA A 17 4.70 12.13 -51.07
C ALA A 17 5.60 11.63 -49.92
N ASP A 18 6.77 12.25 -49.74
CA ASP A 18 7.72 11.93 -48.67
C ASP A 18 7.11 12.22 -47.29
N GLU A 19 6.39 13.34 -47.13
CA GLU A 19 5.67 13.64 -45.88
C GLU A 19 4.52 12.66 -45.62
N ALA A 20 3.74 12.29 -46.65
CA ALA A 20 2.68 11.29 -46.50
C ALA A 20 3.24 9.92 -46.07
N ALA A 21 4.40 9.53 -46.61
CA ALA A 21 5.10 8.32 -46.20
C ALA A 21 5.56 8.40 -44.74
N ARG A 22 6.18 9.52 -44.32
CA ARG A 22 6.56 9.75 -42.91
C ARG A 22 5.36 9.62 -41.97
N GLN A 23 4.24 10.26 -42.31
CA GLN A 23 3.01 10.20 -41.53
C GLN A 23 2.43 8.78 -41.46
N ALA A 24 2.58 7.96 -42.51
CA ALA A 24 2.20 6.55 -42.48
C ALA A 24 3.09 5.75 -41.50
N THR A 25 4.41 5.95 -41.55
CA THR A 25 5.35 5.29 -40.64
C THR A 25 5.11 5.68 -39.19
N VAL A 26 4.88 6.96 -38.91
CA VAL A 26 4.56 7.46 -37.57
C VAL A 26 3.26 6.85 -37.05
N ARG A 27 2.21 6.76 -37.89
CA ARG A 27 0.95 6.09 -37.50
C ARG A 27 1.17 4.61 -37.20
N GLN A 28 1.90 3.90 -38.05
CA GLN A 28 2.21 2.48 -37.86
C GLN A 28 3.02 2.25 -36.57
N GLY A 29 4.06 3.06 -36.34
CA GLY A 29 4.86 2.97 -35.11
C GLY A 29 4.03 3.29 -33.87
N THR A 30 3.14 4.29 -33.94
CA THR A 30 2.26 4.64 -32.82
C THR A 30 1.33 3.49 -32.48
N GLN A 31 0.77 2.83 -33.50
CA GLN A 31 -0.06 1.64 -33.30
C GLN A 31 0.75 0.50 -32.65
N ALA A 32 1.95 0.19 -33.15
CA ALA A 32 2.80 -0.85 -32.59
C ALA A 32 3.17 -0.58 -31.11
N VAL A 33 3.45 0.69 -30.76
CA VAL A 33 3.66 1.10 -29.37
C VAL A 33 2.39 0.85 -28.56
N ASN A 34 1.23 1.33 -29.02
CA ASN A 34 -0.04 1.15 -28.30
C ASN A 34 -0.40 -0.33 -28.10
N ASP A 35 -0.22 -1.16 -29.13
CA ASP A 35 -0.47 -2.60 -29.08
C ASP A 35 0.42 -3.28 -28.04
N THR A 36 1.70 -2.89 -27.96
CA THR A 36 2.64 -3.40 -26.94
C THR A 36 2.19 -3.07 -25.52
N PHE A 37 1.64 -1.87 -25.30
CA PHE A 37 1.17 -1.41 -23.99
C PHE A 37 -0.27 -1.83 -23.67
N SER A 38 -1.01 -2.42 -24.62
CA SER A 38 -2.41 -2.87 -24.41
C SER A 38 -2.58 -3.91 -23.30
N GLN A 39 -1.50 -4.63 -22.96
CA GLN A 39 -1.44 -5.56 -21.82
C GLN A 39 -1.61 -4.86 -20.46
N PHE A 40 -1.31 -3.56 -20.36
CA PHE A 40 -1.46 -2.77 -19.14
C PHE A 40 -2.87 -2.18 -19.06
N ASN A 41 -3.83 -3.07 -18.83
CA ASN A 41 -5.24 -2.74 -18.71
C ASN A 41 -5.68 -2.62 -17.24
N ASP A 42 -6.95 -2.29 -17.01
CA ASP A 42 -7.50 -2.18 -15.65
C ASP A 42 -7.27 -3.43 -14.79
N PRO A 43 -7.46 -4.68 -15.29
CA PRO A 43 -7.07 -5.88 -14.56
C PRO A 43 -5.59 -5.92 -14.12
N TYR A 44 -4.65 -5.44 -14.94
CA TYR A 44 -3.24 -5.37 -14.56
C TYR A 44 -3.03 -4.40 -13.38
N PHE A 45 -3.61 -3.20 -13.43
CA PHE A 45 -3.47 -2.22 -12.35
C PHE A 45 -4.16 -2.68 -11.06
N GLU A 46 -5.32 -3.32 -11.19
CA GLU A 46 -6.05 -3.91 -10.09
C GLU A 46 -5.29 -5.07 -9.43
N LYS A 47 -4.56 -5.85 -10.23
CA LYS A 47 -3.64 -6.87 -9.70
C LYS A 47 -2.54 -6.24 -8.87
N GLN A 48 -2.00 -5.08 -9.25
CA GLN A 48 -0.98 -4.40 -8.44
C GLN A 48 -1.52 -3.95 -7.09
N ARG A 49 -2.74 -3.39 -7.06
CA ARG A 49 -3.46 -3.09 -5.81
C ARG A 49 -3.61 -4.34 -4.95
N THR A 50 -4.17 -5.40 -5.54
CA THR A 50 -4.48 -6.64 -4.83
C THR A 50 -3.22 -7.33 -4.29
N ASN A 51 -2.12 -7.35 -5.03
CA ASN A 51 -0.86 -7.91 -4.58
C ASN A 51 -0.34 -7.19 -3.31
N TYR A 52 -0.43 -5.86 -3.27
CA TYR A 52 -0.07 -5.10 -2.08
C TYR A 52 -0.97 -5.42 -0.88
N LEU A 53 -2.29 -5.48 -1.09
CA LEU A 53 -3.23 -5.82 -0.02
C LEU A 53 -2.98 -7.22 0.55
N ASN A 54 -2.76 -8.20 -0.33
CA ASN A 54 -2.44 -9.58 0.07
C ASN A 54 -1.12 -9.67 0.84
N PHE A 55 -0.20 -8.75 0.62
CA PHE A 55 1.06 -8.66 1.37
C PHE A 55 0.87 -7.95 2.73
N ALA A 56 0.17 -6.82 2.76
CA ALA A 56 0.12 -5.92 3.92
C ALA A 56 -0.97 -6.28 4.94
N LEU A 57 -2.16 -6.69 4.50
CA LEU A 57 -3.28 -6.99 5.40
C LEU A 57 -2.98 -8.13 6.40
N PRO A 58 -2.37 -9.26 6.00
CA PRO A 58 -2.05 -10.32 6.96
C PRO A 58 -1.07 -9.88 8.06
N GLN A 59 -0.17 -8.95 7.74
CA GLN A 59 0.75 -8.38 8.72
C GLN A 59 0.01 -7.50 9.71
N LEU A 60 -0.97 -6.71 9.24
CA LEU A 60 -1.81 -5.89 10.11
C LEU A 60 -2.65 -6.76 11.05
N ASP A 61 -3.24 -7.83 10.50
CA ASP A 61 -4.06 -8.77 11.27
C ASP A 61 -3.23 -9.47 12.36
N ASP A 62 -2.01 -9.90 12.05
CA ASP A 62 -1.09 -10.50 13.02
C ASP A 62 -0.68 -9.50 14.11
N GLN A 63 -0.32 -8.26 13.73
CA GLN A 63 -0.01 -7.20 14.69
C GLN A 63 -1.20 -6.90 15.62
N TYR A 64 -2.41 -6.83 15.06
CA TYR A 64 -3.63 -6.59 15.83
C TYR A 64 -3.90 -7.72 16.83
N GLY A 65 -3.81 -8.98 16.41
CA GLY A 65 -3.97 -10.13 17.28
C GLY A 65 -2.94 -10.18 18.42
N LYS A 66 -1.68 -9.80 18.14
CA LYS A 66 -0.63 -9.66 19.16
C LYS A 66 -0.92 -8.51 20.12
N ALA A 67 -1.39 -7.38 19.61
CA ALA A 67 -1.76 -6.22 20.42
C ALA A 67 -2.94 -6.53 21.36
N GLN A 68 -3.99 -7.21 20.87
CA GLN A 68 -5.13 -7.65 21.69
C GLN A 68 -4.69 -8.55 22.86
N LYS A 69 -3.82 -9.54 22.59
CA LYS A 69 -3.28 -10.43 23.63
C LYS A 69 -2.47 -9.64 24.66
N THR A 70 -1.59 -8.76 24.19
CA THR A 70 -0.73 -7.93 25.06
C THR A 70 -1.56 -7.01 25.94
N LEU A 71 -2.55 -6.34 25.36
CA LEU A 71 -3.52 -5.50 26.06
C LEU A 71 -4.26 -6.29 27.14
N THR A 72 -4.77 -7.47 26.79
CA THR A 72 -5.47 -8.35 27.75
C THR A 72 -4.57 -8.74 28.91
N TYR A 73 -3.32 -9.14 28.65
CA TYR A 73 -2.37 -9.49 29.72
C TYR A 73 -1.96 -8.30 30.59
N ALA A 74 -1.86 -7.09 30.03
CA ALA A 74 -1.62 -5.89 30.81
C ALA A 74 -2.81 -5.61 31.74
N LEU A 75 -4.02 -5.55 31.19
CA LEU A 75 -5.24 -5.31 31.96
C LEU A 75 -5.51 -6.39 33.02
N ALA A 76 -5.22 -7.66 32.74
CA ALA A 76 -5.32 -8.76 33.69
C ALA A 76 -4.39 -8.59 34.88
N ARG A 77 -3.13 -8.23 34.61
CA ARG A 77 -2.11 -7.99 35.64
C ARG A 77 -2.47 -6.83 36.55
N ASP A 78 -3.18 -5.84 36.01
CA ASP A 78 -3.56 -4.64 36.74
C ASP A 78 -4.94 -4.74 37.41
N GLY A 79 -5.65 -5.87 37.25
CA GLY A 79 -6.99 -6.06 37.80
C GLY A 79 -8.09 -5.27 37.08
N ASN A 80 -7.79 -4.68 35.92
CA ASN A 80 -8.69 -3.81 35.17
C ASN A 80 -9.54 -4.54 34.11
N LEU A 81 -9.49 -5.87 34.06
CA LEU A 81 -10.21 -6.68 33.05
C LEU A 81 -11.72 -6.40 32.96
N ASN A 82 -12.37 -6.07 34.08
CA ASN A 82 -13.82 -5.84 34.14
C ASN A 82 -14.18 -4.35 34.24
N SER A 83 -13.28 -3.46 33.86
CA SER A 83 -13.44 -2.01 34.01
C SER A 83 -13.86 -1.32 32.72
N SER A 84 -14.45 -0.13 32.82
CA SER A 84 -14.65 0.77 31.68
C SER A 84 -13.35 1.12 30.96
N ALA A 85 -12.20 1.06 31.64
CA ALA A 85 -10.89 1.24 31.03
C ALA A 85 -10.56 0.12 30.03
N GLN A 86 -10.98 -1.12 30.29
CA GLN A 86 -10.81 -2.24 29.34
C GLN A 86 -11.67 -2.04 28.08
N ALA A 87 -12.91 -1.60 28.23
CA ALA A 87 -13.77 -1.28 27.08
C ALA A 87 -13.19 -0.14 26.22
N TYR A 88 -12.70 0.92 26.87
CA TYR A 88 -12.08 2.05 26.17
C TYR A 88 -10.81 1.66 25.41
N GLN A 89 -9.90 0.91 26.03
CA GLN A 89 -8.65 0.51 25.39
C GLN A 89 -8.87 -0.45 24.21
N ASN A 90 -9.85 -1.37 24.32
CA ASN A 90 -10.23 -2.22 23.19
C ASN A 90 -10.86 -1.43 22.05
N ALA A 91 -11.68 -0.42 22.35
CA ALA A 91 -12.26 0.45 21.33
C ALA A 91 -11.19 1.26 20.58
N GLU A 92 -10.19 1.80 21.29
CA GLU A 92 -9.10 2.53 20.66
C GLU A 92 -8.20 1.61 19.82
N LEU A 93 -7.97 0.38 20.29
CA LEU A 93 -7.24 -0.63 19.54
C LEU A 93 -7.95 -1.00 18.23
N GLN A 94 -9.26 -1.25 18.29
CA GLN A 94 -10.10 -1.53 17.13
C GLN A 94 -10.12 -0.36 16.15
N LYS A 95 -10.31 0.86 16.64
CA LYS A 95 -10.28 2.08 15.81
C LYS A 95 -8.95 2.24 15.08
N THR A 96 -7.83 1.93 15.75
CA THR A 96 -6.50 2.00 15.15
C THR A 96 -6.33 0.95 14.06
N TYR A 97 -6.82 -0.27 14.29
CA TYR A 97 -6.84 -1.32 13.27
C TYR A 97 -7.65 -0.91 12.03
N ASP A 98 -8.85 -0.38 12.23
CA ASP A 98 -9.72 0.06 11.13
C ASP A 98 -9.08 1.21 10.34
N THR A 99 -8.47 2.17 11.05
CA THR A 99 -7.74 3.29 10.43
C THR A 99 -6.56 2.79 9.61
N GLN A 100 -5.77 1.86 10.16
CA GLN A 100 -4.61 1.31 9.46
C GLN A 100 -5.01 0.47 8.26
N ARG A 101 -6.12 -0.27 8.34
CA ARG A 101 -6.68 -1.04 7.23
C ARG A 101 -7.09 -0.13 6.07
N LEU A 102 -7.74 1.00 6.35
CA LEU A 102 -8.05 2.02 5.34
C LEU A 102 -6.77 2.61 4.73
N SER A 103 -5.79 2.96 5.56
CA SER A 103 -4.50 3.47 5.06
C SER A 103 -3.80 2.47 4.13
N ILE A 104 -3.85 1.17 4.42
CA ILE A 104 -3.31 0.11 3.55
C ILE A 104 -4.11 0.03 2.24
N ALA A 105 -5.44 0.16 2.29
CA ALA A 105 -6.28 0.20 1.10
C ALA A 105 -5.92 1.38 0.17
N ASP A 106 -5.73 2.57 0.74
CA ASP A 106 -5.32 3.78 0.01
C ASP A 106 -3.93 3.62 -0.59
N GLN A 107 -2.99 3.04 0.16
CA GLN A 107 -1.65 2.71 -0.37
C GLN A 107 -1.73 1.73 -1.54
N GLY A 108 -2.59 0.70 -1.46
CA GLY A 108 -2.84 -0.21 -2.58
C GLY A 108 -3.35 0.53 -3.81
N GLN A 109 -4.27 1.48 -3.65
CA GLN A 109 -4.76 2.31 -4.75
C GLN A 109 -3.65 3.18 -5.35
N ASN A 110 -2.76 3.71 -4.51
CA ASN A 110 -1.60 4.48 -4.96
C ASN A 110 -0.65 3.63 -5.81
N PHE A 111 -0.42 2.36 -5.48
CA PHE A 111 0.37 1.45 -6.32
C PHE A 111 -0.24 1.28 -7.71
N ALA A 112 -1.57 1.09 -7.80
CA ALA A 112 -2.26 1.00 -9.09
C ALA A 112 -2.13 2.29 -9.91
N ASN A 113 -2.30 3.45 -9.26
CA ASN A 113 -2.19 4.75 -9.91
C ASN A 113 -0.76 5.02 -10.40
N GLN A 114 0.26 4.73 -9.58
CA GLN A 114 1.67 4.88 -9.94
C GLN A 114 2.06 3.98 -11.11
N ALA A 115 1.58 2.73 -11.13
CA ALA A 115 1.79 1.83 -12.25
C ALA A 115 1.15 2.38 -13.54
N ARG A 116 -0.07 2.91 -13.45
CA ARG A 116 -0.75 3.55 -14.58
C ARG A 116 0.02 4.78 -15.09
N SER A 117 0.43 5.68 -14.21
CA SER A 117 1.25 6.84 -14.59
C SER A 117 2.56 6.42 -15.27
N SER A 118 3.26 5.44 -14.72
CA SER A 118 4.54 4.96 -15.27
C SER A 118 4.37 4.35 -16.68
N VAL A 119 3.28 3.62 -16.90
CA VAL A 119 2.90 3.07 -18.21
C VAL A 119 2.62 4.19 -19.22
N GLU A 120 1.82 5.17 -18.81
CA GLU A 120 1.44 6.29 -19.68
C GLU A 120 2.62 7.20 -20.02
N ASP A 121 3.49 7.49 -19.05
CA ASP A 121 4.71 8.24 -19.25
C ASP A 121 5.67 7.52 -20.22
N ALA A 122 5.84 6.20 -20.05
CA ALA A 122 6.66 5.40 -20.95
C ALA A 122 6.11 5.42 -22.38
N ARG A 123 4.79 5.25 -22.54
CA ARG A 123 4.11 5.29 -23.84
C ARG A 123 4.24 6.67 -24.50
N GLY A 124 3.97 7.74 -23.76
CA GLY A 124 4.06 9.12 -24.26
C GLY A 124 5.46 9.49 -24.73
N ASN A 125 6.50 9.11 -23.96
CA ASN A 125 7.89 9.35 -24.32
C ASN A 125 8.29 8.62 -25.63
N LEU A 126 7.81 7.39 -25.82
CA LEU A 126 8.07 6.62 -27.04
C LEU A 126 7.39 7.23 -28.26
N ILE A 127 6.12 7.66 -28.12
CA ILE A 127 5.38 8.34 -29.19
C ILE A 127 6.05 9.68 -29.54
N SER A 128 6.48 10.44 -28.54
CA SER A 128 7.24 11.68 -28.75
C SER A 128 8.54 11.43 -29.54
N THR A 129 9.29 10.39 -29.16
CA THR A 129 10.54 10.00 -29.84
C THR A 129 10.26 9.55 -31.27
N LEU A 130 9.18 8.78 -31.49
CA LEU A 130 8.75 8.34 -32.81
C LEU A 130 8.37 9.53 -33.71
N ASN A 131 7.63 10.52 -33.19
CA ASN A 131 7.27 11.71 -33.95
C ASN A 131 8.51 12.50 -34.38
N ALA A 132 9.50 12.62 -33.50
CA ALA A 132 10.75 13.32 -33.79
C ALA A 132 11.60 12.58 -34.85
N THR A 133 11.79 11.28 -34.68
CA THR A 133 12.73 10.47 -35.48
C THR A 133 12.10 9.90 -36.75
N GLY A 134 10.80 9.62 -36.74
CA GLY A 134 10.12 8.85 -37.79
C GLY A 134 10.47 7.35 -37.80
N ASP A 135 11.23 6.84 -36.84
CA ASP A 135 11.67 5.44 -36.81
C ASP A 135 10.69 4.54 -36.04
N ALA A 136 9.79 3.90 -36.78
CA ALA A 136 8.81 2.95 -36.22
C ALA A 136 9.45 1.68 -35.64
N THR A 137 10.55 1.20 -36.24
CA THR A 137 11.20 -0.06 -35.83
C THR A 137 11.88 0.13 -34.48
N GLN A 138 12.64 1.20 -34.32
CA GLN A 138 13.31 1.53 -33.07
C GLN A 138 12.29 1.83 -31.94
N ALA A 139 11.19 2.52 -32.26
CA ALA A 139 10.12 2.78 -31.31
C ALA A 139 9.47 1.48 -30.80
N ALA A 140 9.18 0.52 -31.69
CA ALA A 140 8.62 -0.77 -31.31
C ALA A 140 9.57 -1.60 -30.44
N GLN A 141 10.87 -1.65 -30.77
CA GLN A 141 11.87 -2.34 -29.95
C GLN A 141 12.00 -1.73 -28.56
N SER A 142 11.99 -0.39 -28.48
CA SER A 142 12.05 0.35 -27.23
C SER A 142 10.78 0.15 -26.40
N ALA A 143 9.61 0.05 -27.04
CA ALA A 143 8.34 -0.28 -26.40
C ALA A 143 8.39 -1.67 -25.75
N ALA A 144 8.87 -2.68 -26.47
CA ALA A 144 8.99 -4.03 -25.93
C ALA A 144 9.91 -4.09 -24.70
N ALA A 145 11.06 -3.41 -24.75
CA ALA A 145 11.97 -3.33 -23.62
C ALA A 145 11.35 -2.63 -22.40
N ARG A 146 10.66 -1.48 -22.60
CA ARG A 146 9.99 -0.76 -21.51
C ARG A 146 8.83 -1.54 -20.92
N ALA A 147 8.01 -2.19 -21.75
CA ALA A 147 6.93 -3.05 -21.30
C ALA A 147 7.45 -4.26 -20.51
N GLY A 148 8.56 -4.86 -20.93
CA GLY A 148 9.23 -5.91 -20.17
C GLY A 148 9.67 -5.45 -18.78
N ALA A 149 10.23 -4.25 -18.66
CA ALA A 149 10.62 -3.68 -17.36
C ALA A 149 9.40 -3.35 -16.47
N LEU A 150 8.33 -2.80 -17.04
CA LEU A 150 7.12 -2.41 -16.30
C LEU A 150 6.27 -3.62 -15.85
N SER A 151 6.36 -4.75 -16.54
CA SER A 151 5.66 -5.98 -16.16
C SER A 151 6.38 -6.77 -15.05
N ALA A 152 7.61 -6.37 -14.68
CA ALA A 152 8.38 -7.07 -13.65
C ALA A 152 7.73 -6.98 -12.26
N PRO A 153 7.72 -8.10 -11.48
CA PRO A 153 7.22 -8.09 -10.10
C PRO A 153 7.95 -7.08 -9.23
N GLN A 154 7.20 -6.32 -8.42
CA GLN A 154 7.75 -5.37 -7.45
C GLN A 154 7.88 -6.02 -6.07
N GLY A 155 8.93 -5.68 -5.33
CA GLY A 155 9.06 -6.04 -3.91
C GLY A 155 8.32 -5.03 -3.01
N TYR A 156 7.70 -5.51 -1.93
CA TYR A 156 7.01 -4.67 -0.95
C TYR A 156 7.82 -4.55 0.35
N SER A 157 7.77 -3.39 0.98
CA SER A 157 8.36 -3.19 2.31
C SER A 157 7.34 -3.57 3.40
N PRO A 158 7.74 -4.29 4.47
CA PRO A 158 6.85 -4.63 5.58
C PRO A 158 6.18 -3.40 6.21
N ILE A 159 4.97 -3.57 6.72
CA ILE A 159 4.29 -2.48 7.45
C ILE A 159 4.99 -2.25 8.79
N GLY A 160 5.06 -0.98 9.22
CA GLY A 160 5.58 -0.62 10.55
C GLY A 160 4.70 -1.13 11.69
N ASP A 161 5.18 -1.00 12.93
CA ASP A 161 4.36 -1.28 14.12
C ASP A 161 3.27 -0.21 14.29
N ALA A 162 2.02 -0.61 14.09
CA ALA A 162 0.87 0.29 14.17
C ALA A 162 0.33 0.46 15.59
N PHE A 163 0.64 -0.46 16.51
CA PHE A 163 -0.04 -0.55 17.81
C PHE A 163 0.87 -0.24 19.01
N GLY A 164 2.17 -0.10 18.80
CA GLY A 164 3.13 0.21 19.87
C GLY A 164 2.75 1.41 20.73
N ALA A 165 2.22 2.49 20.14
CA ALA A 165 1.81 3.68 20.88
C ALA A 165 0.68 3.40 21.91
N ILE A 166 -0.31 2.59 21.53
CA ILE A 166 -1.42 2.22 22.41
C ILE A 166 -0.90 1.36 23.56
N LEU A 167 -0.10 0.34 23.23
CA LEU A 167 0.45 -0.59 24.22
C LEU A 167 1.35 0.11 25.25
N ASN A 168 2.13 1.11 24.81
CA ASN A 168 2.94 1.93 25.71
C ASN A 168 2.08 2.79 26.65
N GLY A 169 0.95 3.33 26.18
CA GLY A 169 0.02 4.10 27.01
C GLY A 169 -0.59 3.26 28.15
N VAL A 170 -0.89 2.00 27.88
CA VAL A 170 -1.40 1.07 28.91
C VAL A 170 -0.36 0.83 29.99
N ALA A 171 0.89 0.54 29.60
CA ALA A 171 1.98 0.30 30.55
C ALA A 171 2.23 1.49 31.49
N VAL A 172 2.11 2.72 30.99
CA VAL A 172 2.26 3.95 31.80
C VAL A 172 1.09 4.13 32.77
N SER A 173 -0.15 3.87 32.33
CA SER A 173 -1.32 3.95 33.21
C SER A 173 -1.28 2.93 34.35
N ALA A 174 -0.77 1.72 34.07
CA ALA A 174 -0.55 0.66 35.04
C ALA A 174 0.47 1.05 36.12
N GLN A 175 1.60 1.60 35.70
CA GLN A 175 2.66 2.05 36.60
C GLN A 175 2.18 3.17 37.53
N ASN A 176 1.41 4.13 37.01
CA ASN A 176 0.88 5.22 37.83
C ASN A 176 -0.16 4.73 38.84
N SER A 177 -1.02 3.79 38.45
CA SER A 177 -2.01 3.17 39.36
C SER A 177 -1.33 2.42 40.50
N ARG A 178 -0.27 1.66 40.19
CA ARG A 178 0.51 0.89 41.16
C ARG A 178 1.39 1.78 42.05
N ALA A 179 2.01 2.80 41.49
CA ALA A 179 2.77 3.79 42.25
C ALA A 179 1.88 4.55 43.23
N GLN A 180 0.66 4.92 42.83
CA GLN A 180 -0.32 5.52 43.73
C GLN A 180 -0.80 4.55 44.80
N ALA A 181 -1.00 3.27 44.49
CA ALA A 181 -1.34 2.24 45.49
C ALA A 181 -0.23 2.05 46.54
N LEU A 182 1.04 2.10 46.11
CA LEU A 182 2.20 2.00 46.98
C LEU A 182 2.41 3.28 47.82
N LEU A 183 2.19 4.48 47.25
CA LEU A 183 2.28 5.75 47.98
C LEU A 183 1.14 5.97 48.97
N SER A 184 -0.06 5.43 48.70
CA SER A 184 -1.23 5.57 49.57
C SER A 184 -1.27 4.57 50.73
N GLY A 185 -0.20 3.77 50.93
CA GLY A 185 -0.02 2.91 52.09
C GLY A 185 -1.00 1.73 52.20
N LYS A 186 -1.83 1.48 51.17
CA LYS A 186 -2.72 0.31 51.13
C LYS A 186 -1.95 -0.87 50.53
N PRO A 187 -1.76 -1.98 51.26
CA PRO A 187 -1.18 -3.18 50.68
C PRO A 187 -2.04 -3.62 49.50
N ILE A 188 -1.38 -4.09 48.44
CA ILE A 188 -2.01 -4.72 47.27
C ILE A 188 -2.73 -5.96 47.79
N SER A 189 -3.95 -5.77 48.27
CA SER A 189 -4.66 -6.75 49.06
C SER A 189 -5.20 -7.79 48.08
N ASN A 190 -4.47 -8.89 47.99
CA ASN A 190 -4.99 -10.23 47.75
C ASN A 190 -6.12 -10.27 46.70
N ALA A 191 -5.76 -10.22 45.41
CA ALA A 191 -6.61 -10.82 44.39
C ALA A 191 -6.93 -12.24 44.87
N GLY A 192 -8.22 -12.54 45.09
CA GLY A 192 -8.72 -13.74 45.76
C GLY A 192 -8.41 -15.07 45.07
N LEU A 193 -7.13 -15.38 44.87
CA LEU A 193 -6.63 -16.56 44.18
C LEU A 193 -6.34 -17.72 45.15
N PHE A 194 -6.42 -17.48 46.46
CA PHE A 194 -6.45 -18.54 47.46
C PHE A 194 -7.55 -18.23 48.47
N GLY A 195 -8.75 -18.74 48.19
CA GLY A 195 -9.79 -18.84 49.20
C GLY A 195 -9.28 -19.74 50.32
N SER A 196 -8.77 -19.16 51.40
CA SER A 196 -8.67 -19.88 52.66
C SER A 196 -10.10 -20.09 53.14
N THR A 197 -10.62 -21.31 52.97
CA THR A 197 -11.82 -21.80 53.63
C THR A 197 -11.60 -21.80 55.15
N ALA A 198 -11.69 -20.63 55.76
CA ALA A 198 -11.80 -20.49 57.21
C ALA A 198 -13.22 -20.85 57.63
N ASN A 199 -13.59 -22.12 57.52
CA ASN A 199 -14.72 -22.76 58.20
C ASN A 199 -14.77 -24.26 57.89
N ALA A 200 -13.87 -25.03 58.50
CA ALA A 200 -14.09 -26.45 58.73
C ALA A 200 -13.40 -26.88 60.03
N VAL A 201 -14.13 -27.67 60.81
CA VAL A 201 -13.79 -28.27 62.11
C VAL A 201 -14.07 -27.40 63.35
N LYS A 202 -15.32 -27.48 63.83
CA LYS A 202 -15.59 -27.44 65.28
C LYS A 202 -15.23 -28.81 65.86
N THR A 203 -14.15 -28.89 66.63
CA THR A 203 -13.94 -29.98 67.60
C THR A 203 -14.57 -29.54 68.92
N THR A 204 -15.71 -30.13 69.28
CA THR A 204 -16.20 -30.13 70.66
C THR A 204 -15.60 -31.31 71.41
N ALA A 205 -15.16 -31.04 72.64
CA ALA A 205 -14.61 -31.98 73.60
C ALA A 205 -15.60 -33.07 74.03
#